data_AF-T2T166-F1
#
_entry.id   AF-T2T166-F1
#
_cell.length_a   1.000
_cell.length_b   1.000
_cell.length_c   1.000
_cell.angle_alpha   90.00
_cell.angle_beta   90.00
_cell.angle_gamma   90.00
#
_symmetry.space_group_name_H-M   'P 1'
#
loop_
_entity.id
_entity.type
_entity.pdbx_description
1 polymer ?
#
loop_
_entity_poly.entity_id
_entity_poly.type
_entity_poly.pdbx_seq_one_letter_code
_entity_poly.pdbx_strand_id
1 'polypeptide(L)'
;LKPTYGRVSRYGLIAYCSSFDQIGPITQNVEDASILFDAISGYDSKDSTSANLKPTQTFKNLNRDKRFKIAILRDHIKDASNEVQLAYENTIKALKEMGHEVVEKKMLDSHYQISIYYIISMAEASSNLARFDGVRYGRRAENVKDLKELYL
;
A
#
# COMPACT_ATOMS: atom_id res chain seq x y z
N LEU A 1 2.36 -3.29 -6.87
CA LEU A 1 2.23 -4.25 -5.75
C LEU A 1 2.41 -3.49 -4.44
N LYS A 2 1.41 -3.45 -3.55
CA LYS A 2 1.60 -2.96 -2.17
C LYS A 2 1.83 -4.19 -1.26
N PRO A 3 3.03 -4.40 -0.71
CA PRO A 3 3.29 -5.60 0.08
C PRO A 3 2.63 -5.53 1.46
N THR A 4 2.77 -6.62 2.21
CA THR A 4 2.43 -6.66 3.64
C THR A 4 3.21 -5.58 4.38
N TYR A 5 2.56 -4.93 5.35
CA TYR A 5 3.19 -3.89 6.17
C TYR A 5 4.46 -4.43 6.86
N GLY A 6 5.54 -3.66 6.83
CA GLY A 6 6.84 -4.03 7.40
C GLY A 6 7.69 -4.95 6.52
N ARG A 7 7.25 -5.31 5.31
CA ARG A 7 8.07 -6.14 4.38
C ARG A 7 9.19 -5.39 3.69
N VAL A 8 9.02 -4.09 3.51
CA VAL A 8 10.01 -3.16 2.96
C VAL A 8 10.23 -2.07 4.00
N SER A 9 11.48 -1.82 4.35
CA SER A 9 11.85 -0.78 5.32
C SER A 9 11.30 0.58 4.90
N ARG A 10 10.86 1.35 5.89
CA ARG A 10 10.46 2.75 5.73
C ARG A 10 11.56 3.71 6.18
N TYR A 11 12.73 3.21 6.59
CA TYR A 11 13.87 4.06 6.89
C TYR A 11 14.30 4.83 5.64
N GLY A 12 14.15 6.15 5.65
CA GLY A 12 14.39 7.03 4.51
C GLY A 12 13.13 7.40 3.70
N LEU A 13 11.97 6.80 3.99
CA LEU A 13 10.68 7.24 3.45
C LEU A 13 10.21 8.49 4.20
N ILE A 14 9.83 9.54 3.47
CA ILE A 14 9.15 10.69 4.06
C ILE A 14 7.77 10.23 4.51
N ALA A 15 7.55 10.23 5.83
CA ALA A 15 6.33 9.72 6.42
C ALA A 15 5.12 10.59 6.07
N TYR A 16 4.00 9.92 5.75
CA TYR A 16 2.68 10.51 5.65
C TYR A 16 1.78 9.94 6.75
N CYS A 17 1.33 8.70 6.61
CA CYS A 17 0.60 7.97 7.64
C CYS A 17 1.43 6.75 8.04
N SER A 18 2.19 6.87 9.12
CA SER A 18 3.17 5.86 9.52
C SER A 18 2.58 4.47 9.71
N SER A 19 1.31 4.35 10.13
CA SER A 19 0.63 3.06 10.25
C SER A 19 0.21 2.44 8.92
N PHE A 20 0.17 3.19 7.82
CA PHE A 20 -0.31 2.74 6.51
C PHE A 20 0.75 2.78 5.40
N ASP A 21 1.76 3.62 5.56
CA ASP A 21 2.83 3.81 4.59
C ASP A 21 3.54 2.50 4.30
N GLN A 22 3.70 2.17 3.02
CA GLN A 22 4.43 0.98 2.60
C GLN A 22 4.95 1.15 1.18
N ILE A 23 6.27 1.03 1.00
CA ILE A 23 6.90 1.05 -0.32
C ILE A 23 6.55 -0.24 -1.08
N GLY A 24 6.31 -0.11 -2.38
CA GLY A 24 6.09 -1.25 -3.27
C GLY A 24 6.31 -0.89 -4.75
N PRO A 25 6.60 -1.90 -5.61
CA PRO A 25 6.96 -1.64 -7.01
C PRO A 25 5.73 -1.41 -7.90
N ILE A 26 5.92 -0.65 -8.96
CA ILE A 26 5.00 -0.48 -10.09
C ILE A 26 5.76 -0.86 -11.36
N THR A 27 5.22 -1.82 -12.13
CA THR A 27 5.88 -2.42 -13.29
C THR A 27 4.85 -2.75 -14.38
N GLN A 28 5.32 -3.11 -15.57
CA GLN A 28 4.46 -3.48 -16.70
C GLN A 28 4.03 -4.96 -16.68
N ASN A 29 4.71 -5.81 -15.90
CA ASN A 29 4.40 -7.23 -15.79
C ASN A 29 4.71 -7.78 -14.38
N VAL A 30 4.22 -8.99 -14.10
CA VAL A 30 4.32 -9.67 -12.79
C VAL A 30 5.74 -10.14 -12.48
N GLU A 31 6.51 -10.48 -13.51
CA GLU A 31 7.90 -10.96 -13.36
C GLU A 31 8.78 -9.83 -12.81
N ASP A 32 8.74 -8.65 -13.44
CA ASP A 32 9.45 -7.46 -13.00
C ASP A 32 9.00 -7.02 -11.60
N ALA A 33 7.69 -7.10 -11.31
CA ALA A 33 7.18 -6.79 -9.96
C ALA A 33 7.81 -7.70 -8.91
N SER A 34 7.99 -8.99 -9.24
CA SER A 34 8.55 -10.00 -8.34
C SER A 34 10.05 -9.80 -8.15
N ILE A 35 10.79 -9.49 -9.23
CA ILE A 35 12.23 -9.18 -9.18
C ILE A 35 12.47 -7.96 -8.29
N LEU A 36 11.76 -6.86 -8.54
CA LEU A 36 11.91 -5.64 -7.74
C LEU A 36 11.48 -5.85 -6.29
N PHE A 37 10.41 -6.58 -6.04
CA PHE A 37 9.96 -6.85 -4.68
C PHE A 37 10.98 -7.69 -3.89
N ASP A 38 11.57 -8.72 -4.51
CA ASP A 38 12.62 -9.51 -3.88
C ASP A 38 13.87 -8.67 -3.57
N ALA A 39 14.21 -7.71 -4.43
CA ALA A 39 15.35 -6.81 -4.24
C ALA A 39 15.18 -5.83 -3.06
N ILE A 40 13.94 -5.35 -2.81
CA ILE A 40 13.69 -4.32 -1.79
C ILE A 40 13.12 -4.87 -0.48
N SER A 41 12.70 -6.14 -0.44
CA SER A 41 12.11 -6.71 0.78
C SER A 41 13.17 -7.28 1.72
N GLY A 42 12.90 -7.18 3.02
CA GLY A 42 13.80 -7.72 4.04
C GLY A 42 13.73 -6.94 5.34
N TYR A 43 14.30 -7.55 6.39
CA TYR A 43 14.46 -6.91 7.68
C TYR A 43 15.49 -5.77 7.61
N ASP A 44 15.18 -4.66 8.27
CA ASP A 44 16.08 -3.53 8.46
C ASP A 44 16.13 -3.11 9.93
N SER A 45 17.30 -3.20 10.55
CA SER A 45 17.54 -2.77 11.93
C SER A 45 17.27 -1.29 12.21
N LYS A 46 17.24 -0.44 11.18
CA LYS A 46 16.96 1.01 11.32
C LYS A 46 15.47 1.34 11.31
N ASP A 47 14.62 0.38 10.97
CA ASP A 47 13.17 0.52 11.00
C ASP A 47 12.58 -0.45 12.04
N SER A 48 12.19 0.10 13.19
CA SER A 48 11.56 -0.66 14.28
C SER A 48 10.26 -1.36 13.89
N THR A 49 9.61 -0.96 12.79
CA THR A 49 8.40 -1.58 12.25
C THR A 49 8.67 -2.58 11.14
N SER A 50 9.94 -2.74 10.74
CA SER A 50 10.35 -3.77 9.80
C SER A 50 10.14 -5.14 10.42
N ALA A 51 9.37 -5.98 9.75
CA ALA A 51 9.14 -7.34 10.20
C ALA A 51 10.44 -8.13 10.13
N ASN A 52 10.81 -8.83 11.22
CA ASN A 52 11.99 -9.70 11.26
C ASN A 52 11.76 -10.98 10.45
N LEU A 53 11.70 -10.82 9.13
CA LEU A 53 11.49 -11.86 8.14
C LEU A 53 12.62 -11.80 7.11
N LYS A 54 13.01 -12.97 6.62
CA LYS A 54 13.98 -13.06 5.51
C LYS A 54 13.43 -12.37 4.26
N PRO A 55 14.30 -11.83 3.38
CA PRO A 55 13.92 -11.35 2.06
C PRO A 55 13.04 -12.35 1.31
N THR A 56 12.08 -11.87 0.52
CA THR A 56 11.23 -12.74 -0.28
C THR A 56 12.01 -13.42 -1.42
N GLN A 57 11.48 -14.55 -1.89
CA GLN A 57 11.94 -15.24 -3.09
C GLN A 57 10.77 -15.44 -4.05
N THR A 58 9.99 -14.38 -4.25
CA THR A 58 8.76 -14.36 -5.04
C THR A 58 9.04 -14.76 -6.47
N PHE A 59 10.10 -14.23 -7.09
CA PHE A 59 10.44 -14.51 -8.48
C PHE A 59 10.70 -16.00 -8.72
N LYS A 60 11.52 -16.62 -7.87
CA LYS A 60 11.82 -18.06 -7.95
C LYS A 60 10.57 -18.94 -7.79
N ASN A 61 9.57 -18.46 -7.06
CA ASN A 61 8.34 -19.19 -6.76
C ASN A 61 7.18 -18.85 -7.72
N LEU A 62 7.41 -18.06 -8.77
CA LEU A 62 6.40 -17.81 -9.79
C LEU A 62 6.01 -19.12 -10.47
N ASN A 63 4.71 -19.38 -10.49
CA ASN A 63 4.15 -20.61 -11.05
C ASN A 63 2.79 -20.29 -11.70
N ARG A 64 2.75 -20.32 -13.03
CA ARG A 64 1.55 -20.07 -13.84
C ARG A 64 0.55 -21.24 -13.81
N ASP A 65 1.03 -22.45 -13.51
CA ASP A 65 0.22 -23.67 -13.47
C ASP A 65 -0.45 -23.91 -12.12
N LYS A 66 -0.11 -23.11 -11.11
CA LYS A 66 -0.71 -23.22 -9.78
C LYS A 66 -2.20 -22.88 -9.84
N ARG A 67 -3.04 -23.74 -9.26
CA ARG A 67 -4.47 -23.49 -9.04
C ARG A 67 -4.70 -22.99 -7.63
N PHE A 68 -5.71 -22.14 -7.49
CA PHE A 68 -6.01 -21.42 -6.26
C PHE A 68 -7.50 -21.51 -5.97
N LYS A 69 -7.84 -21.39 -4.69
CA LYS A 69 -9.19 -21.09 -4.22
C LYS A 69 -9.28 -19.59 -3.97
N ILE A 70 -10.09 -18.90 -4.77
CA ILE A 70 -10.17 -17.46 -4.84
C ILE A 70 -11.49 -17.00 -4.26
N ALA A 71 -11.44 -16.22 -3.18
CA ALA A 71 -12.61 -15.56 -2.63
C ALA A 71 -12.93 -14.30 -3.44
N ILE A 72 -14.17 -14.14 -3.88
CA ILE A 72 -14.65 -12.93 -4.57
C ILE A 72 -15.68 -12.20 -3.69
N LEU A 73 -15.65 -10.87 -3.75
CA LEU A 73 -16.51 -9.99 -2.95
C LEU A 73 -17.32 -9.09 -3.89
N ARG A 74 -18.48 -9.57 -4.36
CA ARG A 74 -19.31 -8.83 -5.34
C ARG A 74 -19.79 -7.49 -4.80
N ASP A 75 -20.10 -7.45 -3.50
CA ASP A 75 -20.59 -6.24 -2.84
C ASP A 75 -19.58 -5.09 -2.87
N HIS A 76 -18.28 -5.35 -3.04
CA HIS A 76 -17.24 -4.32 -3.07
C HIS A 76 -17.19 -3.51 -4.38
N ILE A 77 -17.78 -4.01 -5.46
CA ILE A 77 -17.79 -3.36 -6.77
C ILE A 77 -19.17 -2.86 -7.20
N LYS A 78 -20.18 -2.98 -6.31
CA LYS A 78 -21.58 -2.64 -6.62
C LYS A 78 -21.78 -1.18 -7.04
N ASP A 79 -21.00 -0.27 -6.45
CA ASP A 79 -21.07 1.17 -6.70
C ASP A 79 -20.06 1.63 -7.79
N ALA A 80 -19.32 0.69 -8.40
CA ALA A 80 -18.40 0.98 -9.49
C ALA A 80 -19.15 1.20 -10.81
N SER A 81 -18.47 1.76 -11.82
CA SER A 81 -19.05 1.93 -13.15
C SER A 81 -19.37 0.57 -13.81
N ASN A 82 -20.33 0.56 -14.73
CA ASN A 82 -20.71 -0.65 -15.47
C ASN A 82 -19.52 -1.32 -16.18
N GLU A 83 -18.59 -0.53 -16.70
CA GLU A 83 -17.36 -1.04 -17.35
C GLU A 83 -16.49 -1.83 -16.37
N VAL A 84 -16.30 -1.31 -15.15
CA VAL A 84 -15.52 -1.99 -14.10
C VAL A 84 -16.22 -3.26 -13.64
N GLN A 85 -17.54 -3.22 -13.45
CA GLN A 85 -18.32 -4.40 -13.06
C GLN A 85 -18.23 -5.49 -14.14
N LEU A 86 -18.34 -5.12 -15.43
CA LEU A 86 -18.20 -6.05 -16.54
C LEU A 86 -16.78 -6.65 -16.62
N ALA A 87 -15.74 -5.83 -16.47
CA ALA A 87 -14.36 -6.29 -16.44
C ALA A 87 -14.10 -7.26 -15.28
N TYR A 88 -14.70 -7.00 -14.10
CA TYR A 88 -14.64 -7.88 -12.95
C TYR A 88 -15.27 -9.25 -13.21
N GLU A 89 -16.47 -9.30 -13.80
CA GLU A 89 -17.11 -10.57 -14.18
C GLU A 89 -16.32 -11.33 -15.24
N ASN A 90 -15.81 -10.63 -16.26
CA ASN A 90 -14.96 -11.24 -17.28
C ASN A 90 -13.69 -11.85 -16.67
N THR A 91 -13.09 -11.18 -15.68
CA THR A 91 -11.92 -11.70 -14.96
C THR A 91 -12.28 -12.95 -14.15
N ILE A 92 -13.41 -12.97 -13.46
CA ILE A 92 -13.89 -14.15 -12.73
C ILE A 92 -14.10 -15.34 -13.69
N LYS A 93 -14.70 -15.09 -14.85
CA LYS A 93 -14.91 -16.12 -15.88
C LYS A 93 -13.57 -16.68 -16.36
N ALA A 94 -12.62 -15.82 -16.72
CA ALA A 94 -11.29 -16.23 -17.15
C ALA A 94 -10.56 -17.06 -16.07
N LEU A 95 -10.64 -16.66 -14.80
CA LEU A 95 -10.05 -17.43 -13.68
C LEU A 95 -10.68 -18.83 -13.54
N LYS A 96 -12.01 -18.95 -13.71
CA LYS A 96 -12.68 -20.26 -13.70
C LYS A 96 -12.26 -21.12 -14.90
N GLU A 97 -12.17 -20.54 -16.09
CA GLU A 97 -11.72 -21.24 -17.31
C GLU A 97 -10.26 -21.72 -17.20
N MET A 98 -9.42 -20.97 -16.50
CA MET A 98 -8.06 -21.38 -16.14
C MET A 98 -8.03 -22.50 -15.08
N GLY A 99 -9.17 -22.88 -14.49
CA GLY A 99 -9.30 -23.99 -13.54
C GLY A 99 -9.14 -23.59 -12.06
N HIS A 100 -9.26 -22.31 -11.72
CA HIS A 100 -9.28 -21.88 -10.31
C HIS A 100 -10.66 -22.14 -9.68
N GLU A 101 -10.68 -22.52 -8.40
CA GLU A 101 -11.92 -22.58 -7.63
C GLU A 101 -12.29 -21.16 -7.20
N VAL A 102 -13.46 -20.67 -7.60
CA VAL A 102 -13.95 -19.34 -7.20
C VAL A 102 -15.11 -19.48 -6.24
N VAL A 103 -14.99 -18.86 -5.06
CA VAL A 103 -16.01 -18.91 -4.00
C VAL A 103 -16.44 -17.49 -3.65
N GLU A 104 -17.74 -17.26 -3.67
CA GLU A 104 -18.30 -15.98 -3.24
C GLU A 104 -18.32 -15.87 -1.72
N LYS A 105 -17.91 -14.69 -1.22
CA LYS A 105 -17.89 -14.37 0.21
C LYS A 105 -18.41 -12.96 0.45
N LYS A 106 -18.84 -12.73 1.69
CA LYS A 106 -19.14 -11.41 2.23
C LYS A 106 -18.11 -11.08 3.29
N MET A 107 -17.63 -9.83 3.28
CA MET A 107 -16.72 -9.29 4.28
C MET A 107 -17.42 -8.18 5.07
N LEU A 108 -16.71 -7.60 6.02
CA LEU A 108 -17.17 -6.45 6.78
C LEU A 108 -17.62 -5.33 5.84
N ASP A 109 -18.68 -4.63 6.25
CA ASP A 109 -19.19 -3.46 5.52
C ASP A 109 -18.06 -2.43 5.32
N SER A 110 -17.82 -2.08 4.06
CA SER A 110 -16.78 -1.11 3.68
C SER A 110 -17.21 0.34 3.84
N HIS A 111 -18.47 0.60 4.23
CA HIS A 111 -19.04 1.94 4.34
C HIS A 111 -18.17 2.90 5.17
N TYR A 112 -17.61 2.45 6.29
CA TYR A 112 -16.80 3.28 7.17
C TYR A 112 -15.30 3.27 6.87
N GLN A 113 -14.82 2.45 5.93
CA GLN A 113 -13.38 2.28 5.70
C GLN A 113 -12.70 3.59 5.29
N ILE A 114 -13.36 4.37 4.41
CA ILE A 114 -12.84 5.66 3.96
C ILE A 114 -12.79 6.65 5.12
N SER A 115 -13.86 6.75 5.92
CA SER A 115 -13.91 7.64 7.08
C SER A 115 -12.82 7.31 8.11
N ILE A 116 -12.66 6.02 8.44
CA ILE A 116 -11.60 5.55 9.36
C ILE A 116 -10.22 5.91 8.81
N TYR A 117 -9.98 5.65 7.51
CA TYR A 117 -8.73 5.98 6.85
C TYR A 117 -8.42 7.47 6.96
N TYR A 118 -9.38 8.36 6.69
CA TYR A 118 -9.17 9.80 6.76
C TYR A 118 -8.87 10.28 8.18
N ILE A 119 -9.60 9.79 9.19
CA ILE A 119 -9.37 10.18 10.58
C ILE A 119 -7.94 9.82 10.99
N ILE A 120 -7.52 8.58 10.75
CA ILE A 120 -6.19 8.10 11.15
C ILE A 120 -5.10 8.82 10.36
N SER A 121 -5.24 8.87 9.02
CA SER A 121 -4.20 9.44 8.16
C SER A 121 -4.00 10.94 8.40
N MET A 122 -5.08 11.69 8.63
CA MET A 122 -4.95 13.12 8.92
C MET A 122 -4.33 13.37 10.30
N ALA A 123 -4.70 12.56 11.31
CA ALA A 123 -4.08 12.66 12.62
C ALA A 123 -2.56 12.40 12.55
N GLU A 124 -2.14 11.33 11.88
CA GLU A 124 -0.72 11.01 11.75
C GLU A 124 0.04 11.99 10.85
N ALA A 125 -0.56 12.42 9.73
CA ALA A 125 0.05 13.40 8.84
C ALA A 125 0.31 14.73 9.56
N SER A 126 -0.62 15.19 10.41
CA SER A 126 -0.44 16.41 11.20
C SER A 126 0.79 16.37 12.10
N SER A 127 1.11 15.19 12.65
CA SER A 127 2.30 14.96 13.48
C SER A 127 3.57 14.79 12.63
N ASN A 128 3.50 13.97 11.58
CA ASN A 128 4.66 13.64 10.75
C ASN A 128 5.20 14.87 10.00
N LEU A 129 4.30 15.73 9.52
CA LEU A 129 4.64 16.92 8.74
C LEU A 129 5.08 18.11 9.61
N ALA A 130 4.84 18.10 10.92
CA ALA A 130 5.21 19.19 11.82
C ALA A 130 6.73 19.50 11.85
N ARG A 131 7.57 18.57 11.39
CA ARG A 131 9.02 18.75 11.27
C ARG A 131 9.44 19.71 10.15
N PHE A 132 8.56 20.03 9.20
CA PHE A 132 8.82 20.90 8.05
C PHE A 132 8.60 22.37 8.43
N ASP A 133 9.51 22.90 9.24
CA ASP A 133 9.47 24.27 9.78
C ASP A 133 10.44 25.24 9.07
N GLY A 134 11.22 24.75 8.09
CA GLY A 134 12.20 25.55 7.37
C GLY A 134 13.46 25.93 8.17
N VAL A 135 13.61 25.41 9.41
CA VAL A 135 14.74 25.75 10.28
C VAL A 135 15.97 24.90 9.96
N ARG A 136 15.77 23.58 9.85
CA ARG A 136 16.86 22.61 9.60
C ARG A 136 17.07 22.33 8.12
N TYR A 137 16.01 22.36 7.33
CA TYR A 137 16.02 22.04 5.90
C TYR A 137 14.73 22.53 5.21
N GLY A 138 14.72 22.51 3.87
CA GLY A 138 13.56 22.87 3.06
C GLY A 138 13.42 24.38 2.85
N ARG A 139 12.21 24.83 2.54
CA ARG A 139 11.90 26.24 2.32
C ARG A 139 11.77 26.95 3.67
N ARG A 140 12.53 28.03 3.84
CA ARG A 140 12.39 28.95 4.97
C ARG A 140 11.57 30.17 4.55
N ALA A 141 10.72 30.66 5.45
CA ALA A 141 10.01 31.91 5.22
C ALA A 141 10.99 33.09 5.14
N GLU A 142 10.67 34.06 4.28
CA GLU A 142 11.45 35.29 4.09
C GLU A 142 10.88 36.43 4.95
N ASN A 143 11.72 37.41 5.31
CA ASN A 143 11.32 38.62 6.03
C ASN A 143 10.67 38.40 7.42
N VAL A 144 10.96 37.26 8.05
CA VAL A 144 10.43 36.87 9.36
C VAL A 144 11.14 37.65 10.47
N LYS A 145 10.38 38.28 11.37
CA LYS A 145 10.91 39.16 12.43
C LYS A 145 11.04 38.47 13.78
N ASP A 146 10.23 37.45 14.04
CA ASP A 146 10.24 36.71 15.29
C ASP A 146 9.92 35.22 15.13
N LEU A 147 9.99 34.47 16.23
CA LEU A 147 9.70 33.03 16.22
C LEU A 147 8.23 32.73 15.93
N LYS A 148 7.32 33.64 16.29
CA LYS A 148 5.90 33.43 16.09
C LYS A 148 5.58 33.44 14.60
N GLU A 149 6.10 34.44 13.87
CA GLU A 149 6.00 34.53 12.41
C GLU A 149 6.72 33.38 11.68
N LEU A 150 7.71 32.73 12.34
CA LEU A 150 8.42 31.59 11.75
C LEU A 150 7.63 30.28 11.86
N TYR A 151 6.89 30.08 12.96
CA TYR A 151 6.24 28.80 13.29
C TYR A 151 4.71 28.81 13.17
N LEU A 152 4.06 29.98 13.12
CA LEU A 152 2.60 30.16 13.01
C LEU A 152 2.26 31.05 11.82
#